data_AF-A0AA88YMX5-F1
#
_entry.id   AF-A0AA88YMX5-F1
#
_cell.length_a   1.000
_cell.length_b   1.000
_cell.length_c   1.000
_cell.angle_alpha   90.00
_cell.angle_beta   90.00
_cell.angle_gamma   90.00
#
_symmetry.space_group_name_H-M   'P 1'
#
loop_
_entity.id
_entity.type
_entity.pdbx_description
1 polymer ?
#
loop_
_entity_poly.entity_id
_entity_poly.type
_entity_poly.pdbx_seq_one_letter_code
_entity_poly.pdbx_strand_id
1 'polypeptide(L)'
;MMMKTTTTRSTDTGGCHYNGNRYWAGDSFLATDGCNKCYCSAHGGTQCTEMLCHSGTSPLTACHYGAKVYSAGQSFKSTDGCNTCSCATSGQVMCTERACLASCNYGGKVYTTGQTFNSTDGCNTCMCESTGHVSCTEMACMIMCIYHGKMYAAGTHFKADDGCNRCVCTTTGFAACTKMYCNPDHQ
;
A
#
# COMPACT_ATOMS: atom_id res chain seq x y z
N MET A 1 32.56 10.77 11.50
CA MET A 1 32.33 12.18 11.13
C MET A 1 33.62 12.72 10.55
N MET A 2 33.57 13.22 9.32
CA MET A 2 34.69 13.98 8.75
C MET A 2 34.57 15.41 9.29
N MET A 3 35.62 15.91 9.93
CA MET A 3 35.73 17.30 10.39
C MET A 3 36.75 18.00 9.51
N LYS A 4 36.42 19.21 9.05
CA LYS A 4 37.34 20.02 8.25
C LYS A 4 37.87 21.19 9.07
N THR A 5 39.19 21.29 9.13
CA THR A 5 39.88 22.34 9.87
C THR A 5 40.01 23.58 8.99
N THR A 6 39.36 24.68 9.38
CA THR A 6 39.59 25.96 8.72
C THR A 6 40.50 26.79 9.61
N THR A 7 41.78 26.85 9.28
CA THR A 7 42.80 27.54 10.07
C THR A 7 42.86 29.02 9.68
N THR A 8 41.92 29.83 10.17
CA THR A 8 42.14 31.28 10.21
C THR A 8 43.09 31.57 11.36
N ARG A 9 44.37 31.76 11.03
CA ARG A 9 45.46 32.01 11.98
C ARG A 9 45.24 33.38 12.65
N SER A 10 44.51 33.41 13.76
CA SER A 10 44.35 34.60 14.60
C SER A 10 45.44 34.58 15.68
N THR A 11 46.16 35.70 15.83
CA THR A 11 47.14 35.93 16.89
C THR A 11 46.48 36.30 18.24
N ASP A 12 45.17 36.10 18.37
CA ASP A 12 44.39 36.47 19.54
C ASP A 12 44.31 35.30 20.53
N THR A 13 44.90 35.49 21.71
CA THR A 13 45.12 34.47 22.72
C THR A 13 43.80 33.96 23.30
N GLY A 14 43.30 32.82 22.79
CA GLY A 14 42.31 31.97 23.49
C GLY A 14 40.97 31.73 22.80
N GLY A 15 40.79 32.10 21.53
CA GLY A 15 39.51 31.91 20.83
C GLY A 15 39.61 31.68 19.32
N CYS A 16 38.47 31.38 18.71
CA CYS A 16 38.29 31.18 17.28
C CYS A 16 37.38 32.26 16.70
N HIS A 17 37.59 32.63 15.44
CA HIS A 17 36.66 33.46 14.69
C HIS A 17 35.87 32.61 13.69
N TYR A 18 34.56 32.81 13.62
CA TYR A 18 33.70 32.16 12.64
C TYR A 18 32.57 33.12 12.22
N ASN A 19 32.48 33.37 10.91
CA ASN A 19 31.51 34.27 10.29
C ASN A 19 31.33 35.63 10.99
N GLY A 20 32.44 36.28 11.36
CA GLY A 20 32.45 37.58 12.03
C GLY A 20 32.23 37.54 13.55
N ASN A 21 31.89 36.37 14.12
CA ASN A 21 31.73 36.19 15.56
C ASN A 21 32.98 35.59 16.21
N ARG A 22 33.19 35.89 17.50
CA ARG A 22 34.27 35.35 18.34
C ARG A 22 33.72 34.26 19.26
N TYR A 23 34.43 33.14 19.34
CA TYR A 23 34.12 31.99 20.18
C TYR A 23 35.33 31.65 21.06
N TRP A 24 35.11 31.20 22.29
CA TRP A 24 36.15 30.80 23.22
C TRP A 24 36.58 29.35 22.98
N ALA A 25 37.82 29.02 23.33
CA ALA A 25 38.28 27.65 23.32
C ALA A 25 37.34 26.74 24.14
N GLY A 26 36.85 25.67 23.51
CA GLY A 26 35.86 24.75 24.10
C GLY A 26 34.42 25.02 23.69
N ASP A 27 34.12 26.18 23.10
CA ASP A 27 32.77 26.50 22.64
C ASP A 27 32.31 25.54 21.54
N SER A 28 31.03 25.19 21.59
CA SER A 28 30.34 24.55 20.50
C SER A 28 29.13 25.36 20.07
N PHE A 29 29.00 25.55 18.76
CA PHE A 29 28.00 26.45 18.17
C PHE A 29 27.49 25.89 16.84
N LEU A 30 26.34 26.42 16.40
CA LEU A 30 25.76 26.06 15.11
C LEU A 30 26.40 26.90 13.99
N ALA A 31 26.71 26.27 12.87
CA ALA A 31 27.20 26.90 11.66
C ALA A 31 26.13 27.81 11.04
N THR A 32 26.56 28.66 10.11
CA THR A 32 25.67 29.57 9.37
C THR A 32 24.63 28.87 8.50
N ASP A 33 24.87 27.61 8.14
CA ASP A 33 23.93 26.74 7.46
C ASP A 33 22.81 26.18 8.37
N GLY A 34 22.81 26.54 9.66
CA GLY A 34 21.79 26.14 10.63
C GLY A 34 21.75 24.63 10.93
N CYS A 35 22.78 23.89 10.55
CA CYS A 35 22.75 22.44 10.51
C CYS A 35 24.08 21.83 10.99
N ASN A 36 25.22 22.32 10.50
CA ASN A 36 26.52 21.84 10.93
C ASN A 36 26.89 22.34 12.32
N LYS A 37 27.44 21.47 13.15
CA LYS A 37 27.92 21.83 14.50
C LYS A 37 29.41 22.11 14.43
N CYS A 38 29.81 23.26 14.92
CA CYS A 38 31.19 23.70 15.01
C CYS A 38 31.71 23.62 16.44
N TYR A 39 33.03 23.49 16.55
CA TYR A 39 33.78 23.46 17.80
C TYR A 39 35.02 24.36 17.68
N CYS A 40 35.22 25.22 18.67
CA CYS A 40 36.42 26.03 18.78
C CYS A 40 37.51 25.29 19.57
N SER A 41 38.63 25.00 18.90
CA SER A 41 39.77 24.33 19.52
C SER A 41 40.60 25.28 20.40
N ALA A 42 41.32 24.71 21.38
CA ALA A 42 42.25 25.44 22.23
C ALA A 42 43.41 26.12 21.46
N HIS A 43 43.63 25.73 20.20
CA HIS A 43 44.67 26.28 19.32
C HIS A 43 44.12 27.35 18.34
N GLY A 44 42.90 27.84 18.56
CA GLY A 44 42.29 28.93 17.78
C GLY A 44 41.69 28.50 16.42
N GLY A 45 41.63 27.20 16.13
CA GLY A 45 41.01 26.66 14.92
C GLY A 45 39.54 26.26 15.13
N THR A 46 38.70 26.57 14.15
CA THR A 46 37.29 26.11 14.09
C THR A 46 37.18 24.81 13.31
N GLN A 47 36.49 23.81 13.88
CA GLN A 47 36.19 22.53 13.25
C GLN A 47 34.68 22.32 13.21
N CYS A 48 34.12 22.14 12.02
CA CYS A 48 32.69 21.88 11.84
C CYS A 48 32.44 20.48 11.30
N THR A 49 31.27 19.91 11.60
CA THR A 49 30.76 18.74 10.89
C THR A 49 30.53 19.08 9.42
N GLU A 50 30.59 18.07 8.54
CA GLU A 50 30.22 18.19 7.13
C GLU A 50 28.99 17.35 6.81
N MET A 51 27.83 17.80 7.28
CA MET A 51 26.54 17.25 6.94
C MET A 51 25.98 17.96 5.71
N LEU A 52 25.33 17.20 4.82
CA LEU A 52 24.52 17.78 3.77
C LEU A 52 23.25 18.37 4.41
N CYS A 53 23.11 19.68 4.31
CA CYS A 53 22.04 20.44 4.91
C CYS A 53 21.00 20.81 3.85
N HIS A 54 19.72 20.51 4.12
CA HIS A 54 18.61 20.93 3.26
C HIS A 54 18.03 22.23 3.82
N SER A 55 17.93 23.27 2.96
CA SER A 55 17.27 24.56 3.22
C SER A 55 17.39 25.09 4.66
N GLY A 56 18.59 25.04 5.23
CA GLY A 56 18.99 25.86 6.38
C GLY A 56 18.61 25.39 7.79
N THR A 57 18.02 24.21 8.02
CA THR A 57 17.56 23.89 9.39
C THR A 57 17.68 22.43 9.86
N SER A 58 18.05 21.46 9.02
CA SER A 58 18.27 20.09 9.50
C SER A 58 19.25 19.29 8.63
N PRO A 59 20.06 18.42 9.24
CA PRO A 59 20.82 17.42 8.48
C PRO A 59 19.85 16.52 7.71
N LEU A 60 20.23 16.10 6.51
CA LEU A 60 19.50 15.11 5.69
C LEU A 60 19.56 13.71 6.35
N THR A 61 19.06 13.59 7.58
CA THR A 61 18.88 12.31 8.28
C THR A 61 17.50 11.71 8.06
N ALA A 62 16.67 12.34 7.21
CA ALA A 62 15.36 11.87 6.87
C ALA A 62 15.07 12.04 5.38
N CYS A 63 14.23 11.16 4.85
CA CYS A 63 13.75 11.19 3.49
C CYS A 63 12.26 11.51 3.48
N HIS A 64 11.86 12.42 2.59
CA HIS A 64 10.46 12.68 2.30
C HIS A 64 10.01 11.77 1.14
N TYR A 65 8.92 11.04 1.34
CA TYR A 65 8.33 10.20 0.29
C TYR A 65 6.80 10.31 0.35
N GLY A 66 6.22 10.98 -0.66
CA GLY A 66 4.84 11.44 -0.61
C GLY A 66 4.61 12.38 0.57
N ALA A 67 3.58 12.11 1.38
CA ALA A 67 3.26 12.88 2.59
C ALA A 67 3.98 12.37 3.87
N LYS A 68 4.87 11.38 3.75
CA LYS A 68 5.51 10.71 4.89
C LYS A 68 7.00 11.07 4.98
N VAL A 69 7.51 11.03 6.20
CA VAL A 69 8.92 11.26 6.53
C VAL A 69 9.50 9.98 7.12
N TYR A 70 10.65 9.55 6.61
CA TYR A 70 11.33 8.32 6.98
C TYR A 70 12.74 8.63 7.49
N SER A 71 13.19 7.94 8.53
CA SER A 71 14.55 8.13 9.08
C SER A 71 15.60 7.47 8.19
N ALA A 72 16.83 7.98 8.20
CA ALA A 72 17.96 7.38 7.50
C ALA A 72 18.16 5.91 7.92
N GLY A 73 18.35 5.02 6.94
CA GLY A 73 18.43 3.57 7.10
C GLY A 73 17.07 2.87 7.15
N GLN A 74 15.96 3.60 7.22
CA GLN A 74 14.63 3.00 7.26
C GLN A 74 14.23 2.45 5.88
N SER A 75 13.73 1.22 5.86
CA SER A 75 13.07 0.61 4.70
C SER A 75 11.55 0.70 4.84
N PHE A 76 10.86 0.93 3.74
CA PHE A 76 9.40 1.12 3.68
C PHE A 76 8.80 0.68 2.34
N LYS A 77 7.47 0.53 2.29
CA LYS A 77 6.76 0.17 1.05
C LYS A 77 6.52 1.39 0.16
N SER A 78 6.79 1.22 -1.14
CA SER A 78 6.49 2.19 -2.19
C SER A 78 4.98 2.41 -2.32
N THR A 79 4.57 3.57 -2.85
CA THR A 79 3.15 3.86 -3.15
C THR A 79 2.59 3.00 -4.27
N ASP A 80 3.44 2.38 -5.08
CA ASP A 80 3.04 1.40 -6.10
C ASP A 80 2.61 0.04 -5.52
N GLY A 81 2.77 -0.17 -4.22
CA GLY A 81 2.33 -1.37 -3.51
C GLY A 81 3.20 -2.62 -3.68
N CYS A 82 4.17 -2.63 -4.60
CA CYS A 82 5.02 -3.81 -4.85
C CYS A 82 6.51 -3.55 -4.57
N ASN A 83 6.98 -2.33 -4.80
CA ASN A 83 8.37 -1.97 -4.58
C ASN A 83 8.64 -1.66 -3.11
N THR A 84 9.89 -1.84 -2.73
CA THR A 84 10.40 -1.47 -1.41
C THR A 84 11.43 -0.38 -1.58
N CYS A 85 11.32 0.66 -0.77
CA CYS A 85 12.23 1.78 -0.77
C CYS A 85 13.04 1.81 0.52
N SER A 86 14.20 2.43 0.48
CA SER A 86 15.04 2.72 1.63
C SER A 86 15.44 4.19 1.62
N CYS A 87 15.53 4.77 2.82
CA CYS A 87 16.04 6.11 3.02
C CYS A 87 17.55 6.07 3.22
N ALA A 88 18.31 6.64 2.28
CA ALA A 88 19.75 6.76 2.39
C ALA A 88 20.15 7.80 3.45
N THR A 89 21.35 7.68 4.00
CA THR A 89 21.94 8.67 4.93
C THR A 89 22.20 10.03 4.28
N SER A 90 22.11 10.12 2.95
CA SER A 90 22.12 11.36 2.18
C SER A 90 20.75 12.04 2.07
N GLY A 91 19.69 11.45 2.64
CA GLY A 91 18.30 11.90 2.52
C GLY A 91 17.63 11.56 1.18
N GLN A 92 18.29 10.74 0.33
CA GLN A 92 17.70 10.24 -0.91
C GLN A 92 16.87 8.97 -0.68
N VAL A 93 15.75 8.87 -1.38
CA VAL A 93 14.94 7.65 -1.43
C VAL A 93 15.42 6.77 -2.58
N MET A 94 15.74 5.53 -2.29
CA MET A 94 16.12 4.52 -3.28
C MET A 94 15.09 3.39 -3.27
N CYS A 95 14.43 3.11 -4.38
CA CYS A 95 13.42 2.06 -4.47
C CYS A 95 13.91 0.90 -5.36
N THR A 96 13.40 -0.31 -5.10
CA THR A 96 13.49 -1.38 -6.09
C THR A 96 12.69 -1.00 -7.33
N GLU A 97 13.11 -1.48 -8.50
CA GLU A 97 12.42 -1.24 -9.77
C GLU A 97 11.80 -2.54 -10.30
N ARG A 98 10.89 -3.12 -9.53
CA ARG A 98 10.07 -4.24 -9.99
C ARG A 98 8.92 -3.69 -10.82
N ALA A 99 8.67 -4.32 -11.97
CA ALA A 99 7.41 -4.14 -12.67
C ALA A 99 6.28 -4.63 -11.76
N CYS A 100 5.50 -3.70 -11.21
CA CYS A 100 4.34 -4.07 -10.41
C CYS A 100 3.28 -4.65 -11.34
N LEU A 101 2.98 -5.93 -11.15
CA LEU A 101 1.86 -6.56 -11.83
C LEU A 101 0.58 -5.83 -11.42
N ALA A 102 -0.27 -5.52 -12.40
CA ALA A 102 -1.57 -4.98 -12.12
C ALA A 102 -2.36 -5.96 -11.21
N SER A 103 -3.25 -5.41 -10.41
CA SER A 103 -4.21 -6.20 -9.65
C SER A 103 -5.62 -5.78 -10.03
N CYS A 104 -6.53 -6.72 -9.99
CA CYS A 104 -7.92 -6.49 -10.34
C CYS A 104 -8.78 -6.58 -9.09
N ASN A 105 -9.72 -5.65 -8.94
CA ASN A 105 -10.74 -5.73 -7.91
C ASN A 105 -12.04 -6.27 -8.53
N TYR A 106 -12.57 -7.37 -7.99
CA TYR A 106 -13.81 -7.97 -8.44
C TYR A 106 -14.58 -8.55 -7.26
N GLY A 107 -15.86 -8.16 -7.12
CA GLY A 107 -16.70 -8.61 -6.01
C GLY A 107 -16.12 -8.28 -4.62
N GLY A 108 -15.33 -7.21 -4.50
CA GLY A 108 -14.66 -6.81 -3.26
C GLY A 108 -13.41 -7.62 -2.90
N LYS A 109 -12.97 -8.53 -3.78
CA LYS A 109 -11.71 -9.28 -3.64
C LYS A 109 -10.66 -8.76 -4.60
N VAL A 110 -9.39 -8.87 -4.21
CA VAL A 110 -8.24 -8.47 -5.03
C VAL A 110 -7.60 -9.73 -5.63
N TYR A 111 -7.38 -9.69 -6.94
CA TYR A 111 -6.77 -10.76 -7.73
C TYR A 111 -5.50 -10.26 -8.39
N THR A 112 -4.44 -11.08 -8.41
CA THR A 112 -3.19 -10.73 -9.09
C THR A 112 -3.32 -10.98 -10.60
N THR A 113 -2.58 -10.22 -11.43
CA THR A 113 -2.47 -10.48 -12.88
C THR A 113 -2.27 -11.98 -13.17
N GLY A 114 -3.04 -12.51 -14.12
CA GLY A 114 -3.02 -13.92 -14.54
C GLY A 114 -3.84 -14.87 -13.66
N GLN A 115 -4.32 -14.42 -12.50
CA GLN A 115 -5.15 -15.24 -11.63
C GLN A 115 -6.54 -15.46 -12.25
N THR A 116 -6.98 -16.72 -12.30
CA THR A 116 -8.34 -17.11 -12.66
C THR A 116 -9.20 -17.38 -11.42
N PHE A 117 -10.49 -17.08 -11.50
CA PHE A 117 -11.43 -17.20 -10.37
C PHE A 117 -12.89 -17.29 -10.83
N ASN A 118 -13.77 -17.81 -9.97
CA ASN A 118 -15.20 -17.88 -10.29
C ASN A 118 -15.86 -16.48 -10.20
N SER A 119 -16.71 -16.19 -11.17
CA SER A 119 -17.57 -15.00 -11.21
C SER A 119 -18.56 -14.99 -10.05
N THR A 120 -19.05 -13.80 -9.71
CA THR A 120 -20.10 -13.61 -8.70
C THR A 120 -21.46 -14.15 -9.14
N ASP A 121 -21.66 -14.36 -10.44
CA ASP A 121 -22.85 -15.04 -11.00
C ASP A 121 -22.87 -16.56 -10.73
N GLY A 122 -21.77 -17.13 -10.23
CA GLY A 122 -21.68 -18.54 -9.85
C GLY A 122 -21.56 -19.53 -11.01
N CYS A 123 -21.47 -19.09 -12.26
CA CYS A 123 -21.32 -19.98 -13.41
C CYS A 123 -20.14 -19.61 -14.33
N ASN A 124 -19.77 -18.33 -14.41
CA ASN A 124 -18.69 -17.88 -15.25
C ASN A 124 -17.34 -17.97 -14.55
N THR A 125 -16.28 -18.07 -15.34
CA THR A 125 -14.89 -17.97 -14.87
C THR A 125 -14.31 -16.66 -15.37
N CYS A 126 -13.57 -15.96 -14.51
CA CYS A 126 -12.91 -14.71 -14.80
C CYS A 126 -11.39 -14.84 -14.69
N MET A 127 -10.67 -13.92 -15.34
CA MET A 127 -9.23 -13.77 -15.24
C MET A 127 -8.87 -12.30 -15.02
N CYS A 128 -7.91 -12.04 -14.15
CA CYS A 128 -7.31 -10.71 -14.00
C CYS A 128 -6.25 -10.48 -15.09
N GLU A 129 -6.48 -9.50 -15.96
CA GLU A 129 -5.56 -9.15 -17.04
C GLU A 129 -4.38 -8.29 -16.55
N SER A 130 -3.32 -8.24 -17.35
CA SER A 130 -2.14 -7.39 -17.08
C SER A 130 -2.45 -5.89 -17.14
N THR A 131 -3.58 -5.53 -17.74
CA THR A 131 -4.13 -4.17 -17.79
C THR A 131 -4.81 -3.75 -16.48
N GLY A 132 -5.05 -4.70 -15.55
CA GLY A 132 -5.83 -4.48 -14.33
C GLY A 132 -7.34 -4.64 -14.53
N HIS A 133 -7.79 -5.03 -15.73
CA HIS A 133 -9.19 -5.35 -16.01
C HIS A 133 -9.51 -6.82 -15.73
N VAL A 134 -10.79 -7.09 -15.44
CA VAL A 134 -11.30 -8.45 -15.32
C VAL A 134 -12.07 -8.81 -16.57
N SER A 135 -11.70 -9.94 -17.16
CA SER A 135 -12.40 -10.54 -18.29
C SER A 135 -13.01 -11.86 -17.85
N CYS A 136 -14.30 -12.05 -18.10
CA CYS A 136 -15.04 -13.25 -17.72
C CYS A 136 -15.56 -13.98 -18.95
N THR A 137 -15.79 -15.28 -18.83
CA THR A 137 -16.61 -16.02 -19.79
C THR A 137 -18.02 -15.42 -19.82
N GLU A 138 -18.69 -15.50 -20.96
CA GLU A 138 -20.08 -15.04 -21.15
C GLU A 138 -21.03 -16.22 -21.33
N MET A 139 -20.98 -17.18 -20.42
CA MET A 139 -21.95 -18.27 -20.38
C MET A 139 -23.28 -17.74 -19.85
N ALA A 140 -24.36 -18.08 -20.54
CA ALA A 140 -25.70 -17.89 -20.00
C ALA A 140 -25.87 -18.82 -18.79
N CYS A 141 -25.82 -18.26 -17.58
CA CYS A 141 -26.00 -19.05 -16.36
C CYS A 141 -27.38 -19.69 -16.33
N MET A 142 -27.44 -21.01 -16.12
CA MET A 142 -28.72 -21.68 -15.90
C MET A 142 -29.36 -21.14 -14.62
N ILE A 143 -30.55 -20.59 -14.76
CA ILE A 143 -31.36 -20.16 -13.62
C ILE A 143 -31.87 -21.41 -12.93
N MET A 144 -31.53 -21.56 -11.65
CA MET A 144 -31.94 -22.68 -10.81
C MET A 144 -32.77 -22.14 -9.64
N CYS A 145 -33.67 -22.96 -9.11
CA CYS A 145 -34.33 -22.72 -7.84
C CYS A 145 -34.04 -23.88 -6.88
N ILE A 146 -34.04 -23.56 -5.58
CA ILE A 146 -33.90 -24.55 -4.52
C ILE A 146 -35.27 -24.74 -3.86
N TYR A 147 -35.75 -25.98 -3.80
CA TYR A 147 -36.95 -26.37 -3.06
C TYR A 147 -36.58 -27.52 -2.10
N HIS A 148 -36.69 -27.28 -0.80
CA HIS A 148 -36.32 -28.24 0.26
C HIS A 148 -34.95 -28.93 0.04
N GLY A 149 -33.95 -28.14 -0.39
CA GLY A 149 -32.58 -28.62 -0.62
C GLY A 149 -32.33 -29.32 -1.97
N LYS A 150 -33.38 -29.54 -2.77
CA LYS A 150 -33.26 -30.04 -4.16
C LYS A 150 -33.16 -28.89 -5.14
N MET A 151 -32.30 -29.03 -6.14
CA MET A 151 -32.10 -28.04 -7.20
C MET A 151 -32.92 -28.41 -8.44
N TYR A 152 -33.64 -27.45 -8.98
CA TYR A 152 -34.42 -27.59 -10.21
C TYR A 152 -33.99 -26.51 -11.21
N ALA A 153 -33.90 -26.85 -12.49
CA ALA A 153 -33.67 -25.88 -13.55
C ALA A 153 -34.93 -25.05 -13.81
N ALA A 154 -34.79 -23.79 -14.18
CA ALA A 154 -35.89 -22.93 -14.57
C ALA A 154 -36.78 -23.60 -15.63
N GLY A 155 -38.10 -23.45 -15.48
CA GLY A 155 -39.12 -24.13 -16.27
C GLY A 155 -39.45 -25.54 -15.80
N THR A 156 -38.65 -26.16 -14.93
CA THR A 156 -38.91 -27.52 -14.45
C THR A 156 -40.16 -27.54 -13.57
N HIS A 157 -41.10 -28.42 -13.90
CA HIS A 157 -42.24 -28.74 -13.05
C HIS A 157 -41.97 -29.98 -12.20
N PHE A 158 -42.34 -29.94 -10.93
CA PHE A 158 -42.11 -31.04 -9.99
C PHE A 158 -43.24 -31.15 -8.97
N LYS A 159 -43.36 -32.33 -8.35
CA LYS A 159 -44.34 -32.59 -7.28
C LYS A 159 -43.79 -32.05 -5.95
N ALA A 160 -44.63 -31.37 -5.17
CA ALA A 160 -44.28 -30.92 -3.83
C ALA A 160 -44.16 -32.13 -2.88
N ASP A 161 -43.43 -31.94 -1.78
CA ASP A 161 -43.20 -33.00 -0.79
C ASP A 161 -44.49 -33.44 -0.07
N ASP A 162 -45.55 -32.62 -0.12
CA ASP A 162 -46.89 -32.95 0.39
C ASP A 162 -47.67 -33.95 -0.48
N GLY A 163 -47.13 -34.35 -1.64
CA GLY A 163 -47.72 -35.37 -2.48
C GLY A 163 -48.99 -34.94 -3.23
N CYS A 164 -49.45 -33.68 -3.16
CA CYS A 164 -50.59 -33.22 -3.96
C CYS A 164 -50.37 -31.89 -4.68
N ASN A 165 -49.56 -30.99 -4.13
CA ASN A 165 -49.24 -29.74 -4.80
C ASN A 165 -48.19 -29.94 -5.90
N ARG A 166 -48.24 -29.06 -6.91
CA ARG A 166 -47.26 -29.01 -8.00
C ARG A 166 -46.52 -27.69 -7.95
N CYS A 167 -45.21 -27.76 -8.15
CA CYS A 167 -44.34 -26.60 -8.21
C CYS A 167 -43.77 -26.43 -9.62
N VAL A 168 -43.38 -25.19 -9.92
CA VAL A 168 -42.56 -24.85 -11.08
C VAL A 168 -41.37 -24.03 -10.60
N CYS A 169 -40.20 -24.35 -11.15
CA CYS A 169 -39.04 -23.51 -11.02
C CYS A 169 -39.19 -22.30 -11.94
N THR A 170 -39.43 -21.12 -11.38
CA THR A 170 -39.62 -19.91 -12.19
C THR A 170 -38.34 -19.52 -12.90
N THR A 171 -38.47 -18.77 -14.00
CA THR A 171 -37.35 -18.16 -14.72
C THR A 171 -36.60 -17.10 -13.92
N THR A 172 -37.05 -16.80 -12.69
CA THR A 172 -36.38 -15.90 -11.75
C THR A 172 -35.70 -16.65 -10.58
N GLY A 173 -35.68 -17.99 -10.60
CA GLY A 173 -35.00 -18.79 -9.58
C GLY A 173 -35.80 -19.06 -8.31
N PHE A 174 -37.10 -18.77 -8.30
CA PHE A 174 -38.02 -19.13 -7.20
C PHE A 174 -38.82 -20.38 -7.51
N ALA A 175 -39.04 -21.25 -6.52
CA ALA A 175 -40.03 -22.32 -6.62
C ALA A 175 -41.42 -21.74 -6.34
N ALA A 176 -42.31 -21.75 -7.33
CA ALA A 176 -43.70 -21.35 -7.17
C ALA A 176 -44.58 -22.60 -7.15
N CYS A 177 -45.33 -22.80 -6.06
CA CYS A 177 -46.14 -24.00 -5.84
C CYS A 177 -47.63 -23.64 -5.77
N THR A 178 -48.48 -24.56 -6.23
CA THR A 178 -49.91 -24.50 -5.93
C THR A 178 -50.14 -24.62 -4.42
N LYS A 179 -51.28 -24.10 -3.95
CA LYS A 179 -51.72 -24.22 -2.56
C LYS A 179 -53.12 -24.80 -2.49
N MET A 180 -53.23 -26.06 -2.89
CA MET A 180 -54.46 -26.84 -2.84
C MET A 180 -54.57 -27.56 -1.50
N TYR A 181 -55.79 -27.78 -1.03
CA TYR A 181 -56.04 -28.66 0.11
C TYR A 181 -55.72 -30.10 -0.29
N CYS A 182 -54.76 -30.73 0.38
CA CYS A 182 -54.39 -32.12 0.14
C CYS A 182 -55.20 -33.03 1.07
N ASN A 183 -56.09 -33.84 0.49
CA ASN A 183 -56.89 -34.79 1.26
C ASN A 183 -55.99 -35.92 1.81
N PRO A 184 -56.00 -36.20 3.13
CA PRO A 184 -55.18 -37.26 3.73
C PRO A 184 -55.44 -38.68 3.21
N ASP A 185 -56.58 -38.96 2.55
CA ASP A 185 -56.94 -40.32 2.11
C ASP A 185 -56.28 -40.79 0.79
N HIS A 186 -55.42 -39.99 0.15
CA HIS A 186 -54.77 -40.30 -1.13
C HIS A 186 -53.24 -40.06 -1.14
N GLN A 187 -52.56 -40.32 -0.02
CA GLN A 187 -51.09 -40.43 0.05
C GLN A 187 -50.63 -41.86 -0.07
#